data_AF-A0A8X6UAP1-F1
#
_entry.id   AF-A0A8X6UAP1-F1
#
_cell.length_a   1.000
_cell.length_b   1.000
_cell.length_c   1.000
_cell.angle_alpha   90.00
_cell.angle_beta   90.00
_cell.angle_gamma   90.00
#
_symmetry.space_group_name_H-M   'P 1'
#
loop_
_entity.id
_entity.type
_entity.pdbx_description
1 polymer ?
#
loop_
_entity_poly.entity_id
_entity_poly.type
_entity_poly.pdbx_seq_one_letter_code
_entity_poly.pdbx_strand_id
1 'polypeptide(L)'
;MTFCKKSLQPKDLFSITLDFIAENAENIHCLVGFPDIVGKRIFDRFIHLSDFAVLASKNQVKIISCFAMAYNKLILESVALSESLIMLNEFFDSFTILFKYVSEICLCSCYLGDNHEFFELIKDLYLLNKLCLKGNCLRDGAIRKLTLPIRMFDRGPKNIEYLDLSDNALTDAVTPWLATFKKLQCLDLSGSNISIESLQILEKECSLKLCNSENSMHPIITKGWATPLIHKWINVCKMRRESRNIKKRNLYFPKRRLLLVEESLSNTLNTRISRSPILVLKRMPSNVGNYIESDVPVNVTESLPTNTV
;
A
#
# COMPACT_ATOMS: atom_id res chain seq x y z
N MET A 1 -18.21 -5.19 -50.10
CA MET A 1 -17.06 -5.37 -49.19
C MET A 1 -16.29 -4.06 -49.10
N THR A 2 -16.64 -3.22 -48.14
CA THR A 2 -16.02 -1.90 -47.96
C THR A 2 -14.77 -2.09 -47.11
N PHE A 3 -13.61 -2.20 -47.74
CA PHE A 3 -12.32 -2.08 -47.06
C PHE A 3 -12.20 -0.64 -46.56
N CYS A 4 -12.53 -0.42 -45.30
CA CYS A 4 -12.24 0.83 -44.62
C CYS A 4 -10.71 0.92 -44.47
N LYS A 5 -10.07 1.67 -45.38
CA LYS A 5 -8.66 2.05 -45.25
C LYS A 5 -8.49 2.76 -43.91
N LYS A 6 -7.97 2.06 -42.90
CA LYS A 6 -7.37 2.73 -41.74
C LYS A 6 -6.37 3.74 -42.30
N SER A 7 -6.59 5.02 -42.05
CA SER A 7 -5.66 6.07 -42.42
C SER A 7 -4.30 5.78 -41.77
N LEU A 8 -3.32 5.29 -42.55
CA LEU A 8 -1.94 5.16 -42.09
C LEU A 8 -1.35 6.57 -41.99
N GLN A 9 -1.52 7.20 -40.83
CA GLN A 9 -0.69 8.33 -40.43
C GLN A 9 0.77 7.84 -40.33
N PRO A 10 1.75 8.56 -40.90
CA PRO A 10 3.16 8.17 -40.78
C PRO A 10 3.55 8.18 -39.30
N LYS A 11 4.05 7.05 -38.79
CA LYS A 11 4.62 6.94 -37.45
C LYS A 11 6.11 7.26 -37.50
N ASP A 12 6.63 7.88 -36.45
CA ASP A 12 8.07 8.07 -36.30
C ASP A 12 8.78 6.72 -36.07
N LEU A 13 10.04 6.61 -36.53
CA LEU A 13 10.82 5.37 -36.41
C LEU A 13 10.95 4.92 -34.95
N PHE A 14 11.10 5.87 -34.03
CA PHE A 14 11.25 5.58 -32.61
C PHE A 14 9.99 4.91 -32.02
N SER A 15 8.80 5.36 -32.37
CA SER A 15 7.51 4.78 -32.00
C SER A 15 7.34 3.39 -32.61
N ILE A 16 7.77 3.18 -33.87
CA ILE A 16 7.77 1.85 -34.50
C ILE A 16 8.70 0.89 -33.74
N THR A 17 9.90 1.35 -33.38
CA THR A 17 10.85 0.55 -32.59
C THR A 17 10.30 0.24 -31.19
N LEU A 18 9.67 1.21 -30.52
CA LEU A 18 9.04 0.98 -29.22
C LEU A 18 7.90 -0.02 -29.28
N ASP A 19 7.02 0.08 -30.28
CA ASP A 19 5.93 -0.87 -30.49
C ASP A 19 6.50 -2.29 -30.71
N PHE A 20 7.54 -2.43 -31.55
CA PHE A 20 8.23 -3.72 -31.79
C PHE A 20 8.86 -4.30 -30.51
N ILE A 21 9.56 -3.48 -29.72
CA ILE A 21 10.17 -3.93 -28.45
C ILE A 21 9.09 -4.37 -27.47
N ALA A 22 8.00 -3.60 -27.35
CA ALA A 22 6.91 -3.91 -26.43
C ALA A 22 6.17 -5.21 -26.78
N GLU A 23 5.95 -5.46 -28.08
CA GLU A 23 5.37 -6.72 -28.57
C GLU A 23 6.27 -7.92 -28.32
N ASN A 24 7.60 -7.72 -28.31
CA ASN A 24 8.60 -8.76 -28.10
C ASN A 24 9.25 -8.68 -26.70
N ALA A 25 8.55 -8.09 -25.73
CA ALA A 25 9.12 -7.79 -24.41
C ALA A 25 9.64 -9.02 -23.66
N GLU A 26 9.10 -10.21 -23.96
CA GLU A 26 9.56 -11.50 -23.41
C GLU A 26 11.00 -11.87 -23.79
N ASN A 27 11.53 -11.29 -24.86
CA ASN A 27 12.89 -11.48 -25.34
C ASN A 27 13.88 -10.48 -24.73
N ILE A 28 13.41 -9.54 -23.90
CA ILE A 28 14.28 -8.59 -23.21
C ILE A 28 14.97 -9.32 -22.05
N HIS A 29 16.28 -9.50 -22.16
CA HIS A 29 17.09 -10.15 -21.12
C HIS A 29 17.44 -9.21 -19.96
N CYS A 30 17.75 -7.95 -20.24
CA CYS A 30 18.21 -6.99 -19.24
C CYS A 30 17.98 -5.55 -19.71
N LEU A 31 17.55 -4.68 -18.80
CA LEU A 31 17.43 -3.23 -19.01
C LEU A 31 18.34 -2.43 -18.06
N VAL A 32 19.22 -3.10 -17.31
CA VAL A 32 20.14 -2.43 -16.38
C VAL A 32 21.08 -1.52 -17.18
N GLY A 33 21.18 -0.26 -16.76
CA GLY A 33 21.99 0.76 -17.44
C GLY A 33 21.28 1.49 -18.58
N PHE A 34 20.05 1.09 -18.95
CA PHE A 34 19.25 1.86 -19.91
C PHE A 34 18.68 3.13 -19.26
N PRO A 35 18.57 4.24 -20.03
CA PRO A 35 17.95 5.46 -19.53
C PRO A 35 16.49 5.25 -19.11
N ASP A 36 16.13 5.80 -17.95
CA ASP A 36 14.79 5.71 -17.36
C ASP A 36 13.69 6.25 -18.27
N ILE A 37 13.94 7.34 -19.01
CA ILE A 37 13.00 7.92 -19.98
C ILE A 37 12.63 6.91 -21.07
N VAL A 38 13.60 6.13 -21.55
CA VAL A 38 13.38 5.09 -22.57
C VAL A 38 12.68 3.90 -21.94
N GLY A 39 13.16 3.44 -20.78
CA GLY A 39 12.55 2.37 -20.00
C GLY A 39 11.06 2.59 -19.73
N LYS A 40 10.70 3.79 -19.27
CA LYS A 40 9.31 4.19 -19.03
C LYS A 40 8.46 4.08 -20.30
N ARG A 41 8.96 4.59 -21.43
CA ARG A 41 8.24 4.53 -22.71
C ARG A 41 8.01 3.10 -23.18
N ILE A 42 9.00 2.21 -23.02
CA ILE A 42 8.83 0.79 -23.34
C ILE A 42 7.77 0.17 -22.40
N PHE A 43 7.84 0.45 -21.10
CA PHE A 43 6.91 -0.06 -20.11
C PHE A 43 5.46 0.39 -20.37
N ASP A 44 5.25 1.67 -20.67
CA ASP A 44 3.94 2.22 -21.03
C ASP A 44 3.38 1.53 -22.28
N ARG A 45 4.21 1.35 -23.32
CA ARG A 45 3.81 0.63 -24.54
C ARG A 45 3.45 -0.82 -24.26
N PHE A 46 4.21 -1.50 -23.40
CA PHE A 46 3.91 -2.86 -22.96
C PHE A 46 2.53 -2.95 -22.28
N ILE A 47 2.19 -2.01 -21.39
CA ILE A 47 0.87 -2.00 -20.71
C ILE A 47 -0.29 -1.86 -21.73
N HIS A 48 -0.10 -1.04 -22.76
CA HIS A 48 -1.13 -0.72 -23.74
C HIS A 48 -1.30 -1.79 -24.82
N LEU A 49 -0.20 -2.33 -25.35
CA LEU A 49 -0.22 -3.24 -26.50
C LEU A 49 -0.41 -4.69 -26.11
N SER A 50 -0.02 -5.09 -24.89
CA SER A 50 -0.05 -6.49 -24.52
C SER A 50 -1.39 -6.92 -23.90
N ASP A 51 -1.96 -7.98 -24.47
CA ASP A 51 -2.97 -8.82 -23.80
C ASP A 51 -2.39 -9.49 -22.55
N PHE A 52 -1.05 -9.63 -22.46
CA PHE A 52 -0.31 -10.13 -21.31
C PHE A 52 -0.51 -9.30 -20.04
N ALA A 53 -0.89 -8.03 -20.15
CA ALA A 53 -1.22 -7.21 -18.98
C ALA A 53 -2.53 -7.63 -18.29
N VAL A 54 -3.36 -8.49 -18.91
CA VAL A 54 -4.71 -8.86 -18.43
C VAL A 54 -4.75 -10.23 -17.73
N LEU A 55 -3.76 -11.08 -17.96
CA LEU A 55 -3.70 -12.45 -17.41
C LEU A 55 -2.36 -12.69 -16.70
N ALA A 56 -2.42 -13.26 -15.51
CA ALA A 56 -1.23 -13.75 -14.82
C ALA A 56 -0.56 -14.84 -15.67
N SER A 57 0.72 -14.63 -16.00
CA SER A 57 1.48 -15.56 -16.83
C SER A 57 2.97 -15.50 -16.49
N LYS A 58 3.71 -16.58 -16.77
CA LYS A 58 5.17 -16.62 -16.58
C LYS A 58 5.89 -15.52 -17.38
N ASN A 59 5.40 -15.21 -18.59
CA ASN A 59 5.98 -14.16 -19.43
C ASN A 59 5.78 -12.79 -18.79
N GLN A 60 4.59 -12.50 -18.25
CA GLN A 60 4.33 -11.25 -17.52
C GLN A 60 5.30 -11.10 -16.34
N VAL A 61 5.47 -12.13 -15.53
CA VAL A 61 6.38 -12.14 -14.37
C VAL A 61 7.83 -11.90 -14.81
N LYS A 62 8.29 -12.57 -15.89
CA LYS A 62 9.63 -12.37 -16.46
C LYS A 62 9.86 -10.92 -16.90
N ILE A 63 8.90 -10.34 -17.61
CA ILE A 63 8.98 -8.96 -18.12
C ILE A 63 9.03 -7.99 -16.94
N ILE A 64 8.09 -8.11 -15.98
CA ILE A 64 8.06 -7.27 -14.77
C ILE A 64 9.38 -7.38 -13.99
N SER A 65 9.95 -8.59 -13.89
CA SER A 65 11.27 -8.81 -13.28
C SER A 65 12.36 -7.96 -13.92
N CYS A 66 12.45 -7.96 -15.25
CA CYS A 66 13.46 -7.21 -15.99
C CYS A 66 13.36 -5.69 -15.70
N PHE A 67 12.14 -5.16 -15.69
CA PHE A 67 11.90 -3.75 -15.34
C PHE A 67 12.19 -3.46 -13.87
N ALA A 68 11.70 -4.30 -12.95
CA ALA A 68 11.90 -4.12 -11.52
C ALA A 68 13.39 -4.15 -11.14
N MET A 69 14.18 -5.03 -11.75
CA MET A 69 15.63 -5.10 -11.53
C MET A 69 16.39 -3.89 -12.10
N ALA A 70 15.91 -3.30 -13.20
CA ALA A 70 16.57 -2.17 -13.83
C ALA A 70 16.24 -0.82 -13.16
N TYR A 71 14.99 -0.64 -12.74
CA TYR A 71 14.47 0.68 -12.34
C TYR A 71 13.99 0.75 -10.88
N ASN A 72 13.98 -0.37 -10.15
CA ASN A 72 13.67 -0.46 -8.72
C ASN A 72 12.38 0.31 -8.35
N LYS A 73 12.48 1.28 -7.43
CA LYS A 73 11.37 2.11 -6.93
C LYS A 73 10.64 2.92 -8.00
N LEU A 74 11.23 3.15 -9.18
CA LEU A 74 10.55 3.85 -10.27
C LEU A 74 9.38 3.02 -10.84
N ILE A 75 9.50 1.69 -10.80
CA ILE A 75 8.43 0.79 -11.22
C ILE A 75 7.25 0.87 -10.25
N LEU A 76 7.53 0.73 -8.95
CA LEU A 76 6.53 0.83 -7.90
C LEU A 76 7.19 1.36 -6.63
N GLU A 77 6.82 2.58 -6.24
CA GLU A 77 7.33 3.26 -5.05
C GLU A 77 6.44 2.98 -3.84
N SER A 78 5.14 3.03 -4.08
CA SER A 78 4.07 2.84 -3.10
C SER A 78 2.87 2.17 -3.75
N VAL A 79 2.12 1.40 -2.98
CA VAL A 79 0.95 0.67 -3.48
C VAL A 79 -0.18 0.68 -2.46
N ALA A 80 -1.38 1.03 -2.93
CA ALA A 80 -2.59 1.00 -2.15
C ALA A 80 -3.63 0.11 -2.84
N LEU A 81 -3.97 -0.99 -2.18
CA LEU A 81 -4.97 -1.96 -2.60
C LEU A 81 -5.98 -2.09 -1.48
N SER A 82 -7.25 -1.86 -1.81
CA SER A 82 -8.34 -2.10 -0.87
C SER A 82 -9.31 -3.12 -1.42
N GLU A 83 -9.78 -4.04 -0.57
CA GLU A 83 -10.75 -5.08 -0.92
C GLU A 83 -10.34 -5.92 -2.16
N SER A 84 -9.04 -6.12 -2.34
CA SER A 84 -8.46 -6.63 -3.59
C SER A 84 -7.87 -8.05 -3.48
N LEU A 85 -8.36 -8.87 -2.54
CA LEU A 85 -7.85 -10.24 -2.28
C LEU A 85 -7.70 -11.08 -3.55
N ILE A 86 -8.74 -11.11 -4.39
CA ILE A 86 -8.75 -11.93 -5.61
C ILE A 86 -7.62 -11.51 -6.56
N MET A 87 -7.43 -10.20 -6.71
CA MET A 87 -6.40 -9.65 -7.59
C MET A 87 -5.00 -9.91 -7.01
N LEU A 88 -4.83 -9.70 -5.70
CA LEU A 88 -3.58 -9.98 -5.01
C LEU A 88 -3.15 -11.44 -5.18
N ASN A 89 -4.09 -12.40 -5.07
CA ASN A 89 -3.82 -13.82 -5.23
C ASN A 89 -3.59 -14.22 -6.69
N GLU A 90 -4.35 -13.65 -7.63
CA GLU A 90 -4.19 -13.94 -9.05
C GLU A 90 -2.82 -13.47 -9.58
N PHE A 91 -2.34 -12.31 -9.11
CA PHE A 91 -1.08 -11.70 -9.54
C PHE A 91 0.03 -11.79 -8.49
N PHE A 92 -0.05 -12.75 -7.56
CA PHE A 92 0.85 -12.82 -6.40
C PHE A 92 2.34 -12.95 -6.78
N ASP A 93 2.65 -13.72 -7.83
CA ASP A 93 4.01 -13.85 -8.37
C ASP A 93 4.57 -12.51 -8.87
N SER A 94 3.73 -11.71 -9.55
CA SER A 94 4.10 -10.38 -10.01
C SER A 94 4.31 -9.43 -8.83
N PHE A 95 3.46 -9.51 -7.80
CA PHE A 95 3.62 -8.71 -6.57
C PHE A 95 4.85 -9.09 -5.76
N THR A 96 5.23 -10.37 -5.75
CA THR A 96 6.46 -10.85 -5.10
C THR A 96 7.68 -10.09 -5.62
N ILE A 97 7.73 -9.81 -6.92
CA ILE A 97 8.79 -9.03 -7.55
C ILE A 97 8.64 -7.54 -7.25
N LEU A 98 7.42 -7.01 -7.41
CA LEU A 98 7.16 -5.57 -7.27
C LEU A 98 7.40 -5.07 -5.85
N PHE A 99 6.93 -5.81 -4.83
CA PHE A 99 7.02 -5.39 -3.43
C PHE A 99 8.46 -5.29 -2.91
N LYS A 100 9.43 -5.98 -3.53
CA LYS A 100 10.84 -5.96 -3.14
C LYS A 100 11.44 -4.54 -3.11
N TYR A 101 10.93 -3.62 -3.91
CA TYR A 101 11.45 -2.25 -4.02
C TYR A 101 10.51 -1.17 -3.47
N VAL A 102 9.38 -1.58 -2.88
CA VAL A 102 8.33 -0.68 -2.41
C VAL A 102 8.67 -0.17 -1.01
N SER A 103 8.41 1.13 -0.80
CA SER A 103 8.56 1.79 0.50
C SER A 103 7.26 1.81 1.30
N GLU A 104 6.11 1.95 0.63
CA GLU A 104 4.81 2.07 1.29
C GLU A 104 3.80 1.04 0.74
N ILE A 105 3.25 0.20 1.62
CA ILE A 105 2.25 -0.80 1.26
C ILE A 105 0.98 -0.56 2.09
N CYS A 106 -0.15 -0.44 1.40
CA CYS A 106 -1.48 -0.41 2.01
C CYS A 106 -2.33 -1.53 1.42
N LEU A 107 -2.76 -2.46 2.27
CA LEU A 107 -3.61 -3.60 1.92
C LEU A 107 -4.89 -3.58 2.78
N CYS A 108 -5.60 -2.45 2.81
CA CYS A 108 -6.81 -2.29 3.63
C CYS A 108 -7.93 -3.27 3.24
N SER A 109 -8.49 -3.98 4.20
CA SER A 109 -9.67 -4.82 4.00
C SER A 109 -9.49 -5.87 2.89
N CYS A 110 -8.26 -6.37 2.73
CA CYS A 110 -7.93 -7.41 1.76
C CYS A 110 -8.18 -8.83 2.30
N TYR A 111 -8.73 -9.00 3.51
CA TYR A 111 -9.10 -10.30 4.08
C TYR A 111 -7.97 -11.35 4.04
N LEU A 112 -6.72 -10.92 4.27
CA LEU A 112 -5.54 -11.78 4.14
C LEU A 112 -5.57 -12.97 5.11
N GLY A 113 -5.88 -12.70 6.39
CA GLY A 113 -5.70 -13.67 7.48
C GLY A 113 -4.24 -14.05 7.73
N ASP A 114 -3.96 -14.73 8.84
CA ASP A 114 -2.60 -15.02 9.32
C ASP A 114 -1.77 -15.93 8.40
N ASN A 115 -2.42 -16.72 7.56
CA ASN A 115 -1.80 -17.72 6.69
C ASN A 115 -1.64 -17.27 5.24
N HIS A 116 -1.88 -15.99 4.95
CA HIS A 116 -1.65 -15.46 3.62
C HIS A 116 -0.17 -15.55 3.21
N GLU A 117 0.08 -15.88 1.95
CA GLU A 117 1.44 -15.96 1.37
C GLU A 117 2.19 -14.63 1.44
N PHE A 118 1.47 -13.51 1.59
CA PHE A 118 2.07 -12.18 1.82
C PHE A 118 3.06 -12.18 3.00
N PHE A 119 2.77 -12.95 4.06
CA PHE A 119 3.65 -13.03 5.22
C PHE A 119 4.97 -13.79 4.95
N GLU A 120 5.03 -14.60 3.89
CA GLU A 120 6.28 -15.23 3.41
C GLU A 120 7.22 -14.19 2.78
N LEU A 121 6.66 -13.14 2.16
CA LEU A 121 7.41 -12.08 1.47
C LEU A 121 8.05 -11.07 2.42
N ILE A 122 7.56 -10.97 3.66
CA ILE A 122 8.02 -9.98 4.64
C ILE A 122 9.54 -9.97 4.81
N LYS A 123 10.18 -11.14 4.78
CA LYS A 123 11.64 -11.27 4.92
C LYS A 123 12.43 -10.46 3.88
N ASP A 124 11.83 -10.20 2.72
CA ASP A 124 12.43 -9.53 1.57
C ASP A 124 12.04 -8.04 1.46
N LEU A 125 11.23 -7.51 2.38
CA LEU A 125 10.75 -6.12 2.35
C LEU A 125 11.67 -5.15 3.14
N TYR A 126 12.91 -5.00 2.70
CA TYR A 126 13.95 -4.21 3.41
C TYR A 126 13.74 -2.68 3.32
N LEU A 127 13.03 -2.20 2.31
CA LEU A 127 12.78 -0.77 2.05
C LEU A 127 11.49 -0.26 2.68
N LEU A 128 10.68 -1.15 3.24
CA LEU A 128 9.35 -0.80 3.73
C LEU A 128 9.44 0.11 4.97
N ASN A 129 8.85 1.30 4.86
CA ASN A 129 8.74 2.29 5.94
C ASN A 129 7.29 2.50 6.40
N LYS A 130 6.30 2.25 5.53
CA LYS A 130 4.88 2.36 5.85
C LYS A 130 4.13 1.10 5.48
N LEU A 131 3.42 0.54 6.43
CA LEU A 131 2.60 -0.66 6.24
C LEU A 131 1.22 -0.45 6.85
N CYS A 132 0.18 -0.53 6.02
CA CYS A 132 -1.21 -0.54 6.47
C CYS A 132 -1.85 -1.89 6.14
N LEU A 133 -2.26 -2.60 7.19
CA LEU A 133 -2.97 -3.87 7.16
C LEU A 133 -4.30 -3.77 7.89
N LYS A 134 -4.91 -2.59 7.90
CA LYS A 134 -6.24 -2.35 8.47
C LYS A 134 -7.27 -3.35 7.97
N GLY A 135 -8.06 -3.94 8.87
CA GLY A 135 -9.25 -4.72 8.49
C GLY A 135 -8.96 -6.06 7.78
N ASN A 136 -7.87 -6.76 8.09
CA ASN A 136 -7.46 -7.99 7.37
C ASN A 136 -7.80 -9.30 8.06
N CYS A 137 -8.65 -9.26 9.09
CA CYS A 137 -8.97 -10.42 9.93
C CYS A 137 -7.72 -11.08 10.55
N LEU A 138 -6.68 -10.27 10.83
CA LEU A 138 -5.44 -10.75 11.41
C LEU A 138 -5.62 -11.05 12.89
N ARG A 139 -4.90 -12.07 13.34
CA ARG A 139 -4.68 -12.41 14.74
C ARG A 139 -3.20 -12.30 15.05
N ASP A 140 -2.86 -12.64 16.27
CA ASP A 140 -1.51 -12.59 16.83
C ASP A 140 -0.47 -13.34 15.98
N GLY A 141 -0.87 -14.44 15.31
CA GLY A 141 0.01 -15.22 14.45
C GLY A 141 0.59 -14.42 13.27
N ALA A 142 -0.21 -13.51 12.70
CA ALA A 142 0.25 -12.61 11.64
C ALA A 142 1.36 -11.68 12.13
N ILE A 143 1.21 -11.07 13.31
CA ILE A 143 2.21 -10.17 13.88
C ILE A 143 3.48 -10.92 14.28
N ARG A 144 3.32 -12.16 14.78
CA ARG A 144 4.46 -13.05 15.02
C ARG A 144 5.25 -13.30 13.73
N LYS A 145 4.59 -13.60 12.62
CA LYS A 145 5.24 -13.81 11.30
C LYS A 145 5.87 -12.52 10.77
N LEU A 146 5.17 -11.39 10.88
CA LEU A 146 5.66 -10.08 10.46
C LEU A 146 6.99 -9.70 11.16
N THR A 147 7.13 -10.06 12.43
CA THR A 147 8.29 -9.72 13.27
C THR A 147 9.36 -10.80 13.31
N LEU A 148 9.05 -12.04 12.90
CA LEU A 148 9.96 -13.18 13.00
C LEU A 148 11.30 -12.96 12.26
N PRO A 149 11.32 -12.46 11.01
CA PRO A 149 12.57 -12.22 10.29
C PRO A 149 13.47 -11.19 10.99
N ILE A 150 12.88 -10.19 11.64
CA ILE A 150 13.62 -9.13 12.34
C ILE A 150 14.23 -9.72 13.61
N ARG A 151 13.42 -10.43 14.41
CA ARG A 151 13.86 -10.97 15.70
C ARG A 151 14.93 -12.06 15.58
N MET A 152 14.85 -12.90 14.55
CA MET A 152 15.74 -14.06 14.41
C MET A 152 16.93 -13.81 13.49
N PHE A 153 16.81 -12.91 12.50
CA PHE A 153 17.82 -12.77 11.44
C PHE A 153 18.22 -11.32 11.16
N ASP A 154 17.69 -10.33 11.88
CA ASP A 154 17.89 -8.89 11.62
C ASP A 154 17.59 -8.47 10.15
N ARG A 155 16.59 -9.13 9.55
CA ARG A 155 16.13 -8.93 8.16
C ARG A 155 14.63 -8.60 8.11
N GLY A 156 14.14 -8.25 6.93
CA GLY A 156 12.75 -7.83 6.71
C GLY A 156 12.51 -6.35 7.02
N PRO A 157 11.28 -5.94 7.35
CA PRO A 157 10.87 -4.54 7.37
C PRO A 157 11.20 -3.87 8.71
N LYS A 158 12.47 -3.90 9.11
CA LYS A 158 12.94 -3.31 10.38
C LYS A 158 12.88 -1.78 10.42
N ASN A 159 12.70 -1.16 9.26
CA ASN A 159 12.65 0.30 9.09
C ASN A 159 11.22 0.87 9.08
N ILE A 160 10.21 0.08 9.47
CA ILE A 160 8.84 0.60 9.56
C ILE A 160 8.79 1.76 10.56
N GLU A 161 8.31 2.89 10.05
CA GLU A 161 8.01 4.12 10.80
C GLU A 161 6.51 4.23 11.05
N TYR A 162 5.68 3.71 10.15
CA TYR A 162 4.23 3.79 10.28
C TYR A 162 3.60 2.42 10.06
N LEU A 163 2.88 1.94 11.09
CA LEU A 163 2.23 0.64 11.08
C LEU A 163 0.76 0.79 11.48
N ASP A 164 -0.14 0.50 10.55
CA ASP A 164 -1.58 0.46 10.82
C ASP A 164 -2.06 -1.00 10.82
N LEU A 165 -2.50 -1.45 12.00
CA LEU A 165 -3.05 -2.77 12.27
C LEU A 165 -4.50 -2.66 12.77
N SER A 166 -5.15 -1.51 12.59
CA SER A 166 -6.51 -1.27 13.08
C SER A 166 -7.53 -2.26 12.50
N ASP A 167 -8.65 -2.44 13.21
CA ASP A 167 -9.74 -3.35 12.83
C ASP A 167 -9.28 -4.80 12.59
N ASN A 168 -8.37 -5.30 13.43
CA ASN A 168 -7.93 -6.70 13.46
C ASN A 168 -8.16 -7.32 14.85
N ALA A 169 -8.28 -8.64 14.90
CA ALA A 169 -8.55 -9.39 16.13
C ALA A 169 -7.25 -9.68 16.92
N LEU A 170 -6.47 -8.64 17.21
CA LEU A 170 -5.21 -8.73 17.96
C LEU A 170 -5.46 -8.69 19.47
N THR A 171 -4.66 -9.42 20.23
CA THR A 171 -4.69 -9.45 21.70
C THR A 171 -3.38 -8.93 22.29
N ASP A 172 -3.33 -8.78 23.61
CA ASP A 172 -2.14 -8.35 24.36
C ASP A 172 -0.87 -9.16 24.07
N ALA A 173 -1.00 -10.40 23.57
CA ALA A 173 0.13 -11.23 23.20
C ALA A 173 1.03 -10.63 22.09
N VAL A 174 0.53 -9.67 21.29
CA VAL A 174 1.34 -9.02 20.25
C VAL A 174 2.33 -7.99 20.77
N THR A 175 2.12 -7.49 22.00
CA THR A 175 2.92 -6.45 22.65
C THR A 175 4.44 -6.67 22.52
N PRO A 176 5.01 -7.82 22.96
CA PRO A 176 6.45 -8.04 22.87
C PRO A 176 6.96 -8.12 21.42
N TRP A 177 6.10 -8.48 20.46
CA TRP A 177 6.49 -8.55 19.06
C TRP A 177 6.51 -7.18 18.42
N LEU A 178 5.49 -6.35 18.67
CA LEU A 178 5.44 -4.96 18.19
C LEU A 178 6.58 -4.10 18.75
N ALA A 179 7.03 -4.40 19.97
CA ALA A 179 8.22 -3.77 20.57
C ALA A 179 9.53 -3.96 19.77
N THR A 180 9.53 -4.85 18.77
CA THR A 180 10.67 -5.07 17.85
C THR A 180 10.90 -3.87 16.93
N PHE A 181 9.87 -3.09 16.60
CA PHE A 181 9.98 -1.98 15.64
C PHE A 181 10.46 -0.69 16.31
N LYS A 182 11.78 -0.54 16.48
CA LYS A 182 12.38 0.60 17.18
C LYS A 182 12.27 1.94 16.44
N LYS A 183 11.96 1.94 15.15
CA LYS A 183 11.80 3.14 14.32
C LYS A 183 10.36 3.64 14.21
N LEU A 184 9.39 3.01 14.87
CA LEU A 184 8.00 3.45 14.82
C LEU A 184 7.86 4.91 15.24
N GLN A 185 7.18 5.66 14.39
CA GLN A 185 6.69 7.01 14.62
C GLN A 185 5.18 7.00 14.83
N CYS A 186 4.47 6.03 14.24
CA CYS A 186 3.02 5.87 14.39
C CYS A 186 2.64 4.39 14.39
N LEU A 187 1.80 3.99 15.34
CA LEU A 187 1.21 2.67 15.44
C LEU A 187 -0.28 2.81 15.69
N ASP A 188 -1.11 2.29 14.79
CA ASP A 188 -2.56 2.25 14.95
C ASP A 188 -3.03 0.83 15.29
N LEU A 189 -3.65 0.67 16.45
CA LEU A 189 -4.23 -0.57 16.96
C LEU A 189 -5.73 -0.41 17.24
N SER A 190 -6.37 0.64 16.71
CA SER A 190 -7.79 0.92 16.94
C SER A 190 -8.64 -0.27 16.50
N GLY A 191 -9.69 -0.62 17.27
CA GLY A 191 -10.51 -1.78 16.91
C GLY A 191 -9.88 -3.16 17.15
N SER A 192 -8.78 -3.24 17.91
CA SER A 192 -8.26 -4.51 18.45
C SER A 192 -8.70 -4.75 19.90
N ASN A 193 -8.39 -5.94 20.42
CA ASN A 193 -8.67 -6.34 21.79
C ASN A 193 -7.43 -6.16 22.69
N ILE A 194 -6.78 -4.99 22.59
CA ILE A 194 -5.58 -4.67 23.36
C ILE A 194 -5.97 -3.86 24.61
N SER A 195 -5.44 -4.26 25.76
CA SER A 195 -5.65 -3.61 27.05
C SER A 195 -4.81 -2.35 27.20
N ILE A 196 -5.24 -1.47 28.12
CA ILE A 196 -4.50 -0.24 28.46
C ILE A 196 -3.10 -0.58 29.01
N GLU A 197 -2.96 -1.68 29.76
CA GLU A 197 -1.67 -2.13 30.29
C GLU A 197 -0.67 -2.45 29.16
N SER A 198 -1.13 -3.17 28.14
CA SER A 198 -0.32 -3.44 26.95
C SER A 198 0.06 -2.18 26.17
N LEU A 199 -0.84 -1.19 26.09
CA LEU A 199 -0.52 0.10 25.46
C LEU A 199 0.58 0.84 26.23
N GLN A 200 0.52 0.87 27.56
CA GLN A 200 1.56 1.50 28.40
C GLN A 200 2.93 0.84 28.19
N ILE A 201 2.97 -0.49 28.00
CA ILE A 201 4.21 -1.21 27.67
C ILE A 201 4.73 -0.74 26.30
N LEU A 202 3.87 -0.64 25.28
CA LEU A 202 4.27 -0.16 23.95
C LEU A 202 4.73 1.30 23.96
N GLU A 203 4.08 2.17 24.73
CA GLU A 203 4.51 3.55 24.93
C GLU A 203 5.95 3.62 25.43
N LYS A 204 6.27 2.81 26.45
CA LYS A 204 7.61 2.74 27.04
C LYS A 204 8.64 2.12 26.09
N GLU A 205 8.35 0.94 25.53
CA GLU A 205 9.30 0.15 24.73
C GLU A 205 9.59 0.73 23.34
N CYS A 206 8.64 1.46 22.76
CA CYS A 206 8.74 2.08 21.44
C CYS A 206 8.94 3.60 21.49
N SER A 207 8.93 4.20 22.70
CA SER A 207 8.95 5.65 22.90
C SER A 207 7.82 6.36 22.14
N LEU A 208 6.60 5.85 22.30
CA LEU A 208 5.37 6.38 21.71
C LEU A 208 4.45 6.91 22.81
N LYS A 209 3.45 7.71 22.44
CA LYS A 209 2.38 8.18 23.32
C LYS A 209 1.01 8.01 22.66
N LEU A 210 0.03 7.59 23.44
CA LEU A 210 -1.36 7.51 23.03
C LEU A 210 -1.87 8.90 22.63
N CYS A 211 -2.52 8.97 21.48
CA CYS A 211 -3.07 10.18 20.90
C CYS A 211 -4.58 10.03 20.71
N ASN A 212 -5.35 11.03 21.12
CA ASN A 212 -6.81 11.04 21.01
C ASN A 212 -7.30 11.45 19.60
N SER A 213 -6.41 11.53 18.61
CA SER A 213 -6.72 12.03 17.27
C SER A 213 -6.81 10.88 16.29
N GLU A 214 -7.92 10.86 15.54
CA GLU A 214 -8.13 10.01 14.35
C GLU A 214 -7.21 10.35 13.18
N ASN A 215 -6.15 11.14 13.37
CA ASN A 215 -5.18 11.44 12.32
C ASN A 215 -4.41 10.16 11.98
N SER A 216 -5.02 9.39 11.11
CA SER A 216 -4.50 8.24 10.40
C SER A 216 -3.19 8.61 9.71
N MET A 217 -2.36 7.60 9.46
CA MET A 217 -1.22 7.71 8.55
C MET A 217 -1.62 8.54 7.31
N HIS A 218 -0.71 9.40 6.83
CA HIS A 218 -0.90 10.03 5.52
C HIS A 218 -1.33 8.96 4.51
N PRO A 219 -2.38 9.20 3.71
CA PRO A 219 -2.96 8.18 2.86
C PRO A 219 -1.91 7.68 1.89
N ILE A 220 -1.61 6.37 1.97
CA ILE A 220 -0.75 5.70 1.00
C ILE A 220 -1.52 5.67 -0.30
N ILE A 221 -0.90 6.18 -1.36
CA ILE A 221 -1.44 6.15 -2.72
C ILE A 221 -0.52 5.33 -3.61
N THR A 222 -1.06 4.69 -4.64
CA THR A 222 -0.23 3.93 -5.59
C THR A 222 0.60 4.88 -6.46
N LYS A 223 1.93 4.74 -6.43
CA LYS A 223 2.87 5.56 -7.23
C LYS A 223 3.90 4.67 -7.91
N GLY A 224 4.31 5.08 -9.11
CA GLY A 224 5.28 4.39 -9.95
C GLY A 224 4.72 4.05 -11.32
N TRP A 225 5.57 3.58 -12.23
CA TRP A 225 5.19 3.26 -13.60
C TRP A 225 4.14 2.13 -13.68
N ALA A 226 4.12 1.22 -12.71
CA ALA A 226 3.17 0.11 -12.64
C ALA A 226 1.74 0.51 -12.22
N THR A 227 1.49 1.79 -11.90
CA THR A 227 0.16 2.26 -11.47
C THR A 227 -0.95 1.92 -12.47
N PRO A 228 -0.81 2.19 -13.80
CA PRO A 228 -1.83 1.84 -14.78
C PRO A 228 -2.04 0.33 -14.92
N LEU A 229 -0.98 -0.47 -14.74
CA LEU A 229 -1.04 -1.92 -14.78
C LEU A 229 -1.88 -2.49 -13.62
N ILE A 230 -1.64 -2.00 -12.40
CA ILE A 230 -2.40 -2.39 -11.21
C ILE A 230 -3.89 -2.01 -11.36
N HIS A 231 -4.19 -0.83 -11.89
CA HIS A 231 -5.57 -0.45 -12.19
C HIS A 231 -6.22 -1.36 -13.24
N LYS A 232 -5.47 -1.77 -14.28
CA LYS A 232 -5.95 -2.74 -15.28
C LYS A 232 -6.29 -4.07 -14.61
N TRP A 233 -5.44 -4.60 -13.73
CA TRP A 233 -5.70 -5.84 -12.98
C TRP A 233 -6.95 -5.75 -12.12
N ILE A 234 -7.10 -4.67 -11.34
CA ILE A 234 -8.30 -4.43 -10.52
C ILE A 234 -9.56 -4.45 -11.38
N ASN A 235 -9.56 -3.73 -12.50
CA ASN A 235 -10.71 -3.64 -13.40
C ASN A 235 -11.05 -5.00 -14.02
N VAL A 236 -10.05 -5.76 -14.45
CA VAL A 236 -10.22 -7.10 -15.02
C VAL A 236 -10.86 -8.05 -14.00
N CYS A 237 -10.37 -8.08 -12.76
CA CYS A 237 -10.93 -8.91 -11.71
C CYS A 237 -12.37 -8.49 -11.37
N LYS A 238 -12.68 -7.18 -11.32
CA LYS A 238 -14.04 -6.66 -11.10
C LYS A 238 -15.01 -7.10 -12.21
N MET A 239 -14.65 -6.88 -13.47
CA MET A 239 -15.47 -7.27 -14.63
C MET A 239 -15.77 -8.78 -14.66
N ARG A 240 -14.77 -9.61 -14.33
CA ARG A 240 -14.96 -11.07 -14.22
C ARG A 240 -15.91 -11.45 -13.09
N ARG A 241 -15.84 -10.76 -11.95
CA ARG A 241 -16.73 -10.99 -10.79
C ARG A 241 -18.18 -10.63 -11.12
N GLU A 242 -18.41 -9.49 -11.74
CA GLU A 242 -19.74 -9.05 -12.19
C GLU A 242 -20.35 -10.04 -13.19
N SER A 243 -19.56 -10.47 -14.18
CA SER A 243 -19.96 -11.47 -15.17
C SER A 243 -20.39 -12.80 -14.53
N ARG A 244 -19.67 -13.26 -13.49
CA ARG A 244 -20.03 -14.46 -12.72
C ARG A 244 -21.31 -14.26 -11.91
N ASN A 245 -21.50 -13.09 -11.30
CA ASN A 245 -22.71 -12.78 -10.52
C ASN A 245 -23.96 -12.73 -11.41
N ILE A 246 -23.86 -12.19 -12.63
CA ILE A 246 -24.94 -12.21 -13.63
C ILE A 246 -25.31 -13.66 -13.97
N LYS A 247 -24.32 -14.52 -14.25
CA LYS A 247 -24.55 -15.95 -14.51
C LYS A 247 -25.21 -16.66 -13.32
N LYS A 248 -24.82 -16.33 -12.08
CA LYS A 248 -25.44 -16.86 -10.86
C LYS A 248 -26.88 -16.38 -10.65
N ARG A 249 -27.20 -15.12 -10.98
CA ARG A 249 -28.57 -14.59 -10.94
C ARG A 249 -29.48 -15.26 -11.98
N ASN A 250 -28.91 -15.67 -13.11
CA ASN A 250 -29.63 -16.40 -14.16
C ASN A 250 -29.84 -17.89 -13.83
N LEU A 251 -29.18 -18.41 -12.79
CA LEU A 251 -29.45 -19.74 -12.25
C LEU A 251 -30.50 -19.58 -11.14
N TYR A 252 -31.73 -20.02 -11.43
CA TYR A 252 -32.91 -19.93 -10.57
C TYR A 252 -32.61 -20.26 -9.10
N PHE A 253 -32.66 -19.25 -8.22
CA PHE A 253 -32.87 -19.44 -6.79
C PHE A 253 -34.28 -18.94 -6.42
N PRO A 254 -35.08 -19.70 -5.64
CA PRO A 254 -36.42 -19.27 -5.27
C PRO A 254 -36.34 -18.04 -4.35
N LYS A 255 -37.04 -16.95 -4.71
CA LYS A 255 -37.12 -15.65 -4.01
C LYS A 255 -37.28 -15.74 -2.47
N ARG A 256 -37.82 -16.83 -1.94
CA ARG A 256 -38.01 -17.07 -0.49
C ARG A 256 -36.70 -17.13 0.32
N ARG A 257 -35.58 -17.58 -0.26
CA ARG A 257 -34.31 -17.73 0.47
C ARG A 257 -33.53 -16.42 0.62
N LEU A 258 -33.81 -15.45 -0.25
CA LEU A 258 -33.19 -14.11 -0.24
C LEU A 258 -33.77 -13.24 0.89
N LEU A 259 -35.09 -13.27 1.05
CA LEU A 259 -35.80 -12.50 2.10
C LEU A 259 -35.36 -12.93 3.51
N LEU A 260 -35.22 -14.23 3.76
CA LEU A 260 -34.76 -14.75 5.07
C LEU A 260 -33.31 -14.35 5.38
N VAL A 261 -32.46 -14.21 4.36
CA VAL A 261 -31.07 -13.77 4.51
C VAL A 261 -31.00 -12.26 4.76
N GLU A 262 -31.83 -11.47 4.08
CA GLU A 262 -31.96 -10.03 4.31
C GLU A 262 -32.51 -9.71 5.71
N GLU A 263 -33.49 -10.47 6.20
CA GLU A 263 -33.99 -10.38 7.57
C GLU A 263 -32.90 -10.73 8.61
N SER A 264 -32.13 -11.79 8.35
CA SER A 264 -31.01 -12.20 9.22
C SER A 264 -29.87 -11.17 9.24
N LEU A 265 -29.55 -10.55 8.09
CA LEU A 265 -28.52 -9.51 7.96
C LEU A 265 -28.97 -8.21 8.65
N SER A 266 -30.24 -7.83 8.52
CA SER A 266 -30.79 -6.64 9.19
C SER A 266 -30.79 -6.77 10.72
N ASN A 267 -31.03 -7.98 11.24
CA ASN A 267 -30.97 -8.25 12.68
C ASN A 267 -29.52 -8.26 13.22
N THR A 268 -28.53 -8.61 12.39
CA THR A 268 -27.11 -8.58 12.78
C THR A 268 -26.50 -7.17 12.70
N LEU A 269 -26.99 -6.32 11.80
CA LEU A 269 -26.54 -4.93 11.65
C LEU A 269 -27.01 -4.00 12.79
N ASN A 270 -28.05 -4.38 13.53
CA ASN A 270 -28.59 -3.60 14.65
C ASN A 270 -27.90 -3.87 16.00
N THR A 271 -27.00 -4.85 16.09
CA THR A 271 -26.22 -5.09 17.30
C THR A 271 -24.91 -4.30 17.29
N ARG A 272 -24.99 -3.10 17.90
CA ARG A 272 -23.88 -2.26 18.41
C ARG A 272 -22.88 -1.72 17.38
N ILE A 273 -23.21 -0.57 16.80
CA ILE A 273 -22.20 0.44 16.43
C ILE A 273 -21.71 1.09 17.74
N SER A 274 -21.02 0.32 18.58
CA SER A 274 -20.13 0.93 19.58
C SER A 274 -18.89 1.30 18.80
N ARG A 275 -18.58 2.60 18.66
CA ARG A 275 -17.31 3.02 18.08
C ARG A 275 -16.20 2.33 18.87
N SER A 276 -15.39 1.54 18.19
CA SER A 276 -14.23 0.89 18.79
C SER A 276 -13.30 1.95 19.40
N PRO A 277 -12.61 1.65 20.51
CA PRO A 277 -11.68 2.61 21.10
C PRO A 277 -10.58 2.98 20.11
N ILE A 278 -10.23 4.27 20.07
CA ILE A 278 -9.12 4.80 19.27
C ILE A 278 -7.83 4.49 20.02
N LEU A 279 -6.98 3.63 19.43
CA LEU A 279 -5.73 3.16 20.01
C LEU A 279 -4.55 3.53 19.10
N VAL A 280 -4.35 4.84 18.91
CA VAL A 280 -3.28 5.38 18.06
C VAL A 280 -2.12 5.86 18.94
N LEU A 281 -0.93 5.28 18.75
CA LEU A 281 0.30 5.70 19.42
C LEU A 281 1.21 6.46 18.45
N LYS A 282 1.74 7.60 18.87
CA LYS A 282 2.67 8.42 18.06
C LYS A 282 3.92 8.79 18.84
N ARG A 283 5.04 8.87 18.13
CA ARG A 283 6.28 9.42 18.68
C ARG A 283 6.12 10.93 18.79
N MET A 284 6.36 11.47 19.98
CA MET A 284 6.38 12.92 20.17
C MET A 284 7.61 13.51 19.47
N PRO A 285 7.49 14.67 18.80
CA PRO A 285 8.66 15.37 18.34
C PRO A 285 9.55 15.68 19.54
N SER A 286 10.83 15.33 19.46
CA SER A 286 11.83 15.78 20.41
C SER A 286 11.73 17.31 20.46
N ASN A 287 11.51 17.92 21.63
CA ASN A 287 11.67 19.35 21.81
C ASN A 287 13.13 19.70 21.50
N VAL A 288 13.42 20.02 20.24
CA VAL A 288 14.65 20.68 19.85
C VAL A 288 14.50 22.13 20.29
N GLY A 289 15.17 22.47 21.39
CA GLY A 289 15.53 23.82 21.82
C GLY A 289 14.50 24.93 21.65
N ASN A 290 13.89 25.35 22.75
CA ASN A 290 13.44 26.74 22.89
C ASN A 290 14.65 27.67 22.71
N TYR A 291 14.91 28.10 21.47
CA TYR A 291 15.57 29.38 21.24
C TYR A 291 14.49 30.45 21.32
N ILE A 292 14.48 31.15 22.45
CA ILE A 292 13.85 32.45 22.60
C ILE A 292 14.70 33.40 21.74
N GLU A 293 14.30 33.63 20.49
CA GLU A 293 14.71 34.83 19.78
C GLU A 293 13.78 35.96 20.24
N SER A 294 14.26 36.67 21.26
CA SER A 294 13.76 37.97 21.65
C SER A 294 14.28 39.02 20.68
N ASP A 295 13.63 39.16 19.52
CA ASP A 295 13.84 40.34 18.67
C ASP A 295 12.78 41.40 19.01
N VAL A 296 13.18 42.26 19.94
CA VAL A 296 12.61 43.59 20.14
C VAL A 296 13.09 44.47 18.98
N PRO A 297 12.22 45.06 18.16
CA PRO A 297 12.64 46.12 17.27
C PRO A 297 12.83 47.39 18.11
N VAL A 298 14.09 47.79 18.29
CA VAL A 298 14.47 49.10 18.81
C VAL A 298 14.05 50.15 17.78
N ASN A 299 12.97 50.87 18.09
CA ASN A 299 12.62 52.14 17.45
C ASN A 299 13.71 53.17 17.79
N VAL A 300 14.57 53.48 16.82
CA VAL A 300 15.32 54.74 16.79
C VAL A 300 14.80 55.54 15.60
N THR A 301 13.92 56.50 15.88
CA THR A 301 13.72 57.64 14.98
C THR A 301 14.09 58.89 15.75
N GLU A 302 14.99 59.63 15.14
CA GLU A 302 15.70 60.79 15.65
C GLU A 302 14.76 61.95 15.94
N SER A 303 14.93 62.56 17.12
CA SER A 303 14.41 63.88 17.45
C SER A 303 15.40 64.94 16.96
N LEU A 304 14.96 65.76 15.99
CA LEU A 304 15.62 67.01 15.62
C LEU A 304 15.46 68.07 16.73
N PRO A 305 16.51 68.84 17.06
CA PRO A 305 16.42 69.87 18.09
C PRO A 305 15.78 71.16 17.56
N THR A 306 14.91 71.74 18.37
CA THR A 306 14.48 73.13 18.28
C THR A 306 15.43 74.00 19.10
N ASN A 307 15.99 75.05 18.49
CA ASN A 307 16.47 76.28 19.12
C ASN A 307 16.56 77.33 17.99
N THR A 308 15.69 78.33 17.95
CA THR A 308 15.97 79.70 18.45
C THR A 308 17.29 80.28 17.94
N VAL A 309 17.25 80.96 16.78
CA VAL A 309 17.22 82.44 16.64
C VAL A 309 16.39 82.77 15.40
#